data_AF-A0A1E5VVI6-F1
#
_entry.id   AF-A0A1E5VVI6-F1
#
_cell.length_a   1.000
_cell.length_b   1.000
_cell.length_c   1.000
_cell.angle_alpha   90.00
_cell.angle_beta   90.00
_cell.angle_gamma   90.00
#
_symmetry.space_group_name_H-M   'P 1'
#
loop_
_entity.id
_entity.type
_entity.pdbx_description
1 polymer ?
#
loop_
_entity_poly.entity_id
_entity_poly.type
_entity_poly.pdbx_seq_one_letter_code
_entity_poly.pdbx_strand_id
1 'polypeptide(L)'
;MDAPLRLRPSLLSARPGAALPRDTERATAMLVRLGCDLALSIVSVSLLAVQSLSDISPLFLTGLLEAVVSALFMNIYIVGLNQLFDIEIDKSFALGWAVGSQPLFWALFISFVLGTAYSINDIPDIEGDRIFGIRSFSVRLGQKKVFWICVGLLEMAYTVAILMGATSTSLWSKTLTIVGHSILAAILWSSAQSVDLTSKAAITSFYMFIWKLFYAEYLLIPLVR
;
A
#
# COMPACT_ATOMS: atom_id res chain seq x y z
N MET A 1 6.00 15.19 -51.99
CA MET A 1 6.16 16.63 -51.67
C MET A 1 5.64 16.79 -50.25
N ASP A 2 6.50 16.51 -49.28
CA ASP A 2 6.14 16.44 -47.86
C ASP A 2 6.54 17.74 -47.18
N ALA A 3 5.57 18.39 -46.54
CA ALA A 3 5.79 19.63 -45.79
C ALA A 3 6.54 19.34 -44.47
N PRO A 4 7.47 20.19 -44.04
CA PRO A 4 8.21 19.96 -42.80
C PRO A 4 7.34 20.25 -41.57
N LEU A 5 7.37 19.31 -40.61
CA LEU A 5 6.77 19.43 -39.28
C LEU A 5 7.29 20.68 -38.55
N ARG A 6 6.43 21.70 -38.42
CA ARG A 6 6.70 22.86 -37.53
C ARG A 6 6.46 22.45 -36.08
N LEU A 7 7.53 22.40 -35.29
CA LEU A 7 7.46 22.28 -33.83
C LEU A 7 6.70 23.48 -33.23
N ARG A 8 5.73 23.22 -32.34
CA ARG A 8 4.97 24.26 -31.65
C ARG A 8 5.90 25.11 -30.76
N PRO A 9 5.83 26.46 -30.81
CA PRO A 9 6.66 27.35 -29.99
C PRO A 9 6.51 27.18 -28.47
N SER A 10 5.45 26.52 -27.99
CA SER A 10 5.15 26.33 -26.57
C SER A 10 6.12 25.38 -25.84
N LEU A 11 6.96 24.62 -26.55
CA LEU A 11 7.95 23.72 -25.94
C LEU A 11 9.33 24.36 -25.74
N LEU A 12 9.55 25.57 -26.28
CA LEU A 12 10.84 26.28 -26.23
C LEU A 12 10.94 27.31 -25.10
N SER A 13 9.91 27.45 -24.25
CA SER A 13 9.83 28.52 -23.23
C SER A 13 9.73 28.03 -21.78
N ALA A 14 10.03 26.77 -21.47
CA ALA A 14 10.07 26.30 -20.09
C ALA A 14 11.22 26.98 -19.33
N ARG A 15 10.89 28.09 -18.63
CA ARG A 15 11.80 28.77 -17.70
C ARG A 15 12.07 27.85 -16.51
N PRO A 16 13.31 27.76 -15.99
CA PRO A 16 13.58 27.12 -14.72
C PRO A 16 12.86 27.91 -13.62
N GLY A 17 11.90 27.30 -12.93
CA GLY A 17 11.09 27.93 -11.87
C GLY A 17 9.60 28.12 -12.16
N ALA A 18 9.02 27.46 -13.17
CA ALA A 18 7.57 27.46 -13.37
C ALA A 18 6.85 26.84 -12.15
N ALA A 19 5.94 27.61 -11.53
CA ALA A 19 5.11 27.16 -10.41
C ALA A 19 4.31 25.90 -10.78
N LEU A 20 4.15 24.99 -9.81
CA LEU A 20 3.37 23.76 -10.00
C LEU A 20 1.94 24.09 -10.51
N PRO A 21 1.35 23.26 -11.38
CA PRO A 21 0.00 23.48 -11.90
C PRO A 21 -1.04 23.65 -10.78
N ARG A 22 -2.01 24.56 -10.94
CA ARG A 22 -3.11 24.79 -9.98
C ARG A 22 -3.90 23.54 -9.60
N ASP A 23 -3.91 22.53 -10.47
CA ASP A 23 -4.59 21.27 -10.25
C ASP A 23 -3.84 20.38 -9.23
N THR A 24 -2.53 20.53 -9.13
CA THR A 24 -1.71 19.86 -8.12
C THR A 24 -1.95 20.46 -6.74
N GLU A 25 -2.04 21.79 -6.61
CA GLU A 25 -2.40 22.44 -5.33
C GLU A 25 -3.80 22.04 -4.83
N ARG A 26 -4.78 21.93 -5.73
CA ARG A 26 -6.14 21.47 -5.38
C ARG A 26 -6.16 20.01 -4.96
N ALA A 27 -5.41 19.16 -5.66
CA ALA A 27 -5.23 17.77 -5.27
C ALA A 27 -4.58 17.70 -3.88
N THR A 28 -3.45 18.37 -3.65
CA THR A 28 -2.77 18.41 -2.36
C THR A 28 -3.69 18.91 -1.24
N ALA A 29 -4.48 19.95 -1.47
CA ALA A 29 -5.45 20.46 -0.49
C ALA A 29 -6.58 19.46 -0.19
N MET A 30 -7.10 18.77 -1.20
CA MET A 30 -8.11 17.71 -1.03
C MET A 30 -7.54 16.52 -0.25
N LEU A 31 -6.28 16.18 -0.47
CA LEU A 31 -5.57 15.08 0.18
C LEU A 31 -5.28 15.37 1.65
N VAL A 32 -4.83 16.59 1.98
CA VAL A 32 -4.71 17.06 3.37
C VAL A 32 -6.06 16.98 4.08
N ARG A 33 -7.15 17.32 3.38
CA ARG A 33 -8.51 17.25 3.93
C ARG A 33 -8.94 15.80 4.23
N LEU A 34 -8.67 14.86 3.33
CA LEU A 34 -8.90 13.43 3.55
C LEU A 34 -8.04 12.86 4.70
N GLY A 35 -6.79 13.30 4.85
CA GLY A 35 -5.94 12.94 5.98
C GLY A 35 -6.50 13.41 7.33
N CYS A 36 -7.03 14.63 7.37
CA CYS A 36 -7.72 15.15 8.55
C CYS A 36 -9.00 14.36 8.87
N ASP A 37 -9.81 14.03 7.88
CA ASP A 37 -11.03 13.25 8.06
C ASP A 37 -10.72 11.83 8.60
N LEU A 38 -9.63 11.21 8.13
CA LEU A 38 -9.15 9.92 8.62
C LEU A 38 -8.67 10.01 10.08
N ALA A 39 -7.88 11.02 10.43
CA ALA A 39 -7.42 11.24 11.80
C ALA A 39 -8.61 11.45 12.77
N LEU A 40 -9.61 12.23 12.35
CA LEU A 40 -10.84 12.45 13.13
C LEU A 40 -11.63 11.15 13.33
N SER A 41 -11.70 10.29 12.32
CA SER A 41 -12.38 9.00 12.43
C SER A 41 -11.68 8.07 13.44
N ILE A 42 -10.35 8.06 13.46
CA ILE A 42 -9.55 7.24 14.39
C ILE A 42 -9.72 7.74 15.82
N VAL A 43 -9.68 9.05 16.03
CA VAL A 43 -9.96 9.66 17.35
C VAL A 43 -11.37 9.29 17.82
N SER A 44 -12.37 9.41 16.93
CA SER A 44 -13.76 9.06 17.23
C SER A 44 -13.92 7.60 17.65
N VAL A 45 -13.36 6.66 16.88
CA VAL A 45 -13.43 5.22 17.19
C VAL A 45 -12.65 4.88 18.45
N SER A 46 -11.49 5.50 18.68
CA SER A 46 -10.69 5.26 19.88
C SER A 46 -11.38 5.75 21.15
N LEU A 47 -12.20 6.81 21.05
CA LEU A 47 -13.02 7.29 22.17
C LEU A 47 -14.13 6.30 22.58
N LEU A 48 -14.53 5.35 21.71
CA LEU A 48 -15.46 4.29 22.10
C LEU A 48 -14.86 3.33 23.14
N ALA A 49 -13.53 3.25 23.23
CA ALA A 49 -12.84 2.44 24.22
C ALA A 49 -12.75 3.12 25.60
N VAL A 50 -13.10 4.41 25.71
CA VAL A 50 -13.05 5.18 26.96
C VAL A 50 -14.40 5.04 27.68
N GLN A 51 -14.40 4.32 28.81
CA GLN A 51 -15.61 4.14 29.64
C GLN A 51 -15.61 5.08 30.85
N SER A 52 -14.44 5.56 31.25
CA SER A 52 -14.20 6.44 32.38
C SER A 52 -13.02 7.38 32.13
N LEU A 53 -12.94 8.51 32.86
CA LEU A 53 -11.82 9.45 32.70
C LEU A 53 -10.45 8.86 33.08
N SER A 54 -10.42 7.82 33.92
CA SER A 54 -9.20 7.09 34.26
C SER A 54 -8.63 6.26 33.11
N ASP A 55 -9.42 5.93 32.09
CA ASP A 55 -8.97 5.17 30.92
C ASP A 55 -8.10 6.05 29.99
N ILE A 56 -8.23 7.38 30.11
CA ILE A 56 -7.38 8.37 29.43
C ILE A 56 -6.02 8.42 30.13
N SER A 57 -5.26 7.35 29.94
CA SER A 57 -3.93 7.15 30.49
C SER A 57 -2.85 7.59 29.49
N PRO A 58 -1.60 7.78 29.93
CA PRO A 58 -0.47 7.99 29.02
C PRO A 58 -0.33 6.88 27.98
N LEU A 59 -0.73 5.64 28.31
CA LEU A 59 -0.71 4.51 27.39
C LEU A 59 -1.78 4.63 26.29
N PHE A 60 -2.99 5.06 26.65
CA PHE A 60 -4.05 5.35 25.68
C PHE A 60 -3.67 6.50 24.75
N LEU A 61 -3.10 7.59 25.30
CA LEU A 61 -2.68 8.75 24.52
C LEU A 61 -1.52 8.44 23.57
N THR A 62 -0.56 7.62 24.01
CA THR A 62 0.54 7.18 23.15
C THR A 62 0.04 6.25 22.03
N GLY A 63 -0.85 5.30 22.32
CA GLY A 63 -1.47 4.46 21.30
C GLY A 63 -2.34 5.24 20.31
N LEU A 64 -3.11 6.22 20.78
CA LEU A 64 -3.92 7.10 19.93
C LEU A 64 -3.03 7.97 19.03
N LEU A 65 -1.97 8.55 19.60
CA LEU A 65 -1.00 9.33 18.84
C LEU A 65 -0.32 8.47 17.77
N GLU A 66 0.09 7.26 18.12
CA GLU A 66 0.72 6.31 17.19
C GLU A 66 -0.23 5.91 16.05
N ALA A 67 -1.51 5.67 16.35
CA ALA A 67 -2.53 5.35 15.34
C ALA A 67 -2.79 6.52 14.38
N VAL A 68 -2.93 7.75 14.90
CA VAL A 68 -3.15 8.95 14.09
C VAL A 68 -1.92 9.27 13.24
N VAL A 69 -0.72 9.21 13.82
CA VAL A 69 0.54 9.43 13.09
C VAL A 69 0.70 8.39 11.99
N SER A 70 0.51 7.10 12.28
CA SER A 70 0.61 6.02 11.30
C SER A 70 -0.39 6.19 10.16
N ALA A 71 -1.64 6.57 10.46
CA ALA A 71 -2.66 6.81 9.45
C ALA A 71 -2.37 8.03 8.58
N LEU A 72 -1.82 9.11 9.15
CA LEU A 72 -1.39 10.28 8.40
C LEU A 72 -0.21 9.96 7.48
N PHE A 73 0.78 9.19 7.96
CA PHE A 73 1.89 8.73 7.13
C PHE A 73 1.45 7.75 6.05
N MET A 74 0.51 6.84 6.34
CA MET A 74 -0.07 5.94 5.34
C MET A 74 -0.86 6.70 4.28
N ASN A 75 -1.60 7.74 4.67
CA ASN A 75 -2.29 8.63 3.73
C ASN A 75 -1.28 9.38 2.85
N ILE A 76 -0.27 10.02 3.45
CA ILE A 76 0.84 10.68 2.74
C ILE A 76 1.57 9.70 1.81
N TYR A 77 1.69 8.43 2.20
CA TYR A 77 2.38 7.40 1.43
C TYR A 77 1.55 6.86 0.26
N ILE A 78 0.27 6.54 0.45
CA ILE A 78 -0.62 6.09 -0.65
C ILE A 78 -0.75 7.19 -1.70
N VAL A 79 -0.91 8.42 -1.21
CA VAL A 79 -1.05 9.61 -2.04
C VAL A 79 0.28 10.02 -2.65
N GLY A 80 1.36 9.90 -1.88
CA GLY A 80 2.74 10.10 -2.31
C GLY A 80 3.11 9.12 -3.41
N LEU A 81 2.89 7.82 -3.25
CA LEU A 81 3.08 6.85 -4.33
C LEU A 81 2.27 7.17 -5.58
N ASN A 82 1.04 7.68 -5.42
CA ASN A 82 0.20 8.10 -6.53
C ASN A 82 0.70 9.39 -7.22
N GLN A 83 1.52 10.20 -6.54
CA GLN A 83 2.03 11.51 -7.03
C GLN A 83 3.53 11.52 -7.36
N LEU A 84 4.33 10.60 -6.80
CA LEU A 84 5.77 10.78 -6.51
C LEU A 84 6.63 9.72 -7.20
N PHE A 85 6.35 9.42 -8.47
CA PHE A 85 7.41 8.94 -9.36
C PHE A 85 8.24 10.13 -9.86
N ASP A 86 8.90 10.77 -8.88
CA ASP A 86 10.28 11.25 -8.96
C ASP A 86 10.91 11.26 -7.54
N ILE A 87 11.67 10.20 -7.22
CA ILE A 87 12.75 10.10 -6.21
C ILE A 87 12.44 10.49 -4.73
N GLU A 88 11.64 9.74 -3.94
CA GLU A 88 11.76 9.76 -2.44
C GLU A 88 11.44 8.45 -1.67
N ILE A 89 11.19 7.31 -2.32
CA ILE A 89 10.91 6.03 -1.61
C ILE A 89 12.07 5.64 -0.65
N ASP A 90 13.31 5.97 -1.02
CA ASP A 90 14.50 5.69 -0.23
C ASP A 90 14.53 6.44 1.12
N LYS A 91 13.88 7.61 1.22
CA LYS A 91 13.90 8.44 2.44
C LYS A 91 12.94 7.92 3.51
N SER A 92 11.80 7.35 3.11
CA SER A 92 10.80 6.83 4.06
C SER A 92 11.27 5.56 4.75
N PHE A 93 11.89 4.63 4.02
CA PHE A 93 12.51 3.44 4.61
C PHE A 93 13.70 3.80 5.52
N ALA A 94 14.50 4.80 5.12
CA ALA A 94 15.60 5.31 5.94
C ALA A 94 15.11 5.96 7.25
N LEU A 95 13.97 6.66 7.25
CA LEU A 95 13.39 7.24 8.46
C LEU A 95 12.91 6.16 9.45
N GLY A 96 12.25 5.10 8.96
CA GLY A 96 11.85 3.96 9.78
C GLY A 96 13.05 3.27 10.44
N TRP A 97 14.14 3.08 9.68
CA TRP A 97 15.39 2.55 10.19
C TRP A 97 16.08 3.49 11.20
N ALA A 98 16.12 4.79 10.92
CA ALA A 98 16.78 5.79 11.77
C ALA A 98 16.09 6.02 13.13
N VAL A 99 14.77 5.83 13.21
CA VAL A 99 14.00 5.98 14.46
C VAL A 99 14.14 4.78 15.39
N GLY A 100 14.55 3.61 14.88
CA GLY A 100 14.75 2.39 15.69
C GLY A 100 13.46 1.80 16.28
N SER A 101 12.28 2.30 15.87
CA SER A 101 10.98 1.83 16.35
C SER A 101 10.53 0.61 15.56
N GLN A 102 10.58 -0.56 16.21
CA GLN A 102 10.13 -1.82 15.64
C GLN A 102 8.65 -1.79 15.21
N PRO A 103 7.69 -1.21 15.98
CA PRO A 103 6.31 -1.04 15.53
C PRO A 103 6.18 -0.17 14.27
N LEU A 104 6.94 0.92 14.17
CA LEU A 104 6.91 1.82 13.01
C LEU A 104 7.42 1.13 11.74
N PHE A 105 8.50 0.35 11.85
CA PHE A 105 9.01 -0.46 10.74
C PHE A 105 7.95 -1.44 10.23
N TRP A 106 7.28 -2.17 11.14
CA TRP A 106 6.23 -3.11 10.76
C TRP A 106 5.00 -2.42 10.17
N ALA A 107 4.60 -1.26 10.71
CA ALA A 107 3.51 -0.48 10.16
C ALA A 107 3.81 -0.02 8.72
N LEU A 108 5.02 0.50 8.47
CA LEU A 108 5.46 0.90 7.13
C LEU A 108 5.54 -0.30 6.16
N PHE A 109 6.05 -1.44 6.62
CA PHE A 109 6.12 -2.66 5.82
C PHE A 109 4.74 -3.20 5.46
N ILE A 110 3.82 -3.28 6.43
CA ILE A 110 2.43 -3.71 6.20
C ILE A 110 1.72 -2.74 5.25
N SER A 111 1.94 -1.43 5.43
CA SER A 111 1.36 -0.39 4.56
C SER A 111 1.87 -0.51 3.12
N PHE A 112 3.15 -0.83 2.94
CA PHE A 112 3.76 -1.10 1.63
C PHE A 112 3.14 -2.34 0.96
N VAL A 113 2.97 -3.43 1.70
CA VAL A 113 2.35 -4.68 1.20
C VAL A 113 0.88 -4.46 0.83
N LEU A 114 0.09 -3.80 1.70
CA LEU A 114 -1.33 -3.52 1.47
C LEU A 114 -1.54 -2.51 0.34
N GLY A 115 -0.73 -1.44 0.29
CA GLY A 115 -0.76 -0.46 -0.78
C GLY A 115 -0.49 -1.08 -2.14
N THR A 116 0.41 -2.07 -2.19
CA THR A 116 0.71 -2.76 -3.45
C THR A 116 -0.35 -3.83 -3.80
N ALA A 117 -0.92 -4.53 -2.82
CA ALA A 117 -2.06 -5.42 -3.06
C ALA A 117 -3.26 -4.66 -3.65
N TYR A 118 -3.49 -3.42 -3.18
CA TYR A 118 -4.51 -2.54 -3.73
C TYR A 118 -4.25 -2.17 -5.19
N SER A 119 -3.00 -2.07 -5.63
CA SER A 119 -2.65 -1.77 -7.03
C SER A 119 -3.14 -2.82 -8.04
N ILE A 120 -3.48 -4.04 -7.61
CA ILE A 120 -4.15 -5.03 -8.49
C ILE A 120 -5.53 -4.54 -8.93
N ASN A 121 -6.23 -3.80 -8.07
CA ASN A 121 -7.53 -3.21 -8.38
C ASN A 121 -7.45 -2.14 -9.47
N ASP A 122 -6.28 -1.52 -9.67
CA ASP A 122 -6.07 -0.49 -10.70
C ASP A 122 -5.69 -1.08 -12.07
N ILE A 123 -5.36 -2.38 -12.12
CA ILE A 123 -4.97 -3.04 -13.36
C ILE A 123 -6.08 -3.00 -14.44
N PRO A 124 -7.36 -3.27 -14.14
CA PRO A 124 -8.45 -3.20 -15.11
C PRO A 124 -8.62 -1.82 -15.76
N ASP A 125 -8.09 -0.75 -15.15
CA ASP A 125 -8.29 0.63 -15.57
C ASP A 125 -7.14 1.19 -16.42
N ILE A 126 -6.02 0.47 -16.53
CA ILE A 126 -4.81 0.88 -17.28
C ILE A 126 -5.13 1.32 -18.72
N GLU A 127 -6.01 0.60 -19.42
CA GLU A 127 -6.34 0.93 -20.81
C GLU A 127 -7.16 2.22 -20.91
N GLY A 128 -8.06 2.44 -19.96
CA GLY A 128 -8.82 3.70 -19.86
C GLY A 128 -7.88 4.87 -19.57
N ASP A 129 -7.04 4.74 -18.54
CA ASP A 129 -6.05 5.74 -18.16
C ASP A 129 -5.14 6.14 -19.34
N ARG A 130 -4.69 5.15 -20.12
CA ARG A 130 -3.86 5.39 -21.31
C ARG A 130 -4.58 6.24 -22.35
N ILE A 131 -5.87 5.97 -22.62
CA ILE A 131 -6.67 6.71 -23.59
C ILE A 131 -6.88 8.16 -23.11
N PHE A 132 -7.08 8.38 -21.81
CA PHE A 132 -7.25 9.71 -21.21
C PHE A 132 -5.93 10.43 -20.89
N GLY A 133 -4.78 9.84 -21.22
CA GLY A 133 -3.47 10.44 -21.00
C GLY A 133 -3.00 10.47 -19.54
N ILE A 134 -3.65 9.70 -18.66
CA ILE A 134 -3.28 9.55 -17.25
C ILE A 134 -2.06 8.63 -17.18
N ARG A 135 -0.95 9.14 -16.62
CA ARG A 135 0.30 8.37 -16.48
C ARG A 135 0.46 7.77 -15.09
N SER A 136 -0.48 6.91 -14.71
CA SER A 136 -0.42 6.15 -13.45
C SER A 136 0.74 5.15 -13.46
N PHE A 137 1.15 4.69 -12.27
CA PHE A 137 2.20 3.67 -12.10
C PHE A 137 1.93 2.42 -12.95
N SER A 138 0.69 1.95 -12.93
CA SER A 138 0.22 0.79 -13.65
C SER A 138 0.28 0.97 -15.18
N VAL A 139 0.06 2.19 -15.67
CA VAL A 139 0.25 2.55 -17.09
C VAL A 139 1.73 2.58 -17.49
N ARG A 140 2.63 3.06 -16.62
CA ARG A 140 4.07 3.18 -16.93
C ARG A 140 4.80 1.83 -16.93
N LEU A 141 4.55 0.98 -15.94
CA LEU A 141 5.19 -0.33 -15.84
C LEU A 141 4.52 -1.39 -16.71
N GLY A 142 3.22 -1.25 -16.92
CA GLY A 142 2.39 -2.20 -17.63
C GLY A 142 1.84 -3.28 -16.71
N GLN A 143 0.63 -3.71 -17.06
CA GLN A 143 -0.20 -4.67 -16.36
C GLN A 143 0.55 -5.92 -15.83
N LYS A 144 1.23 -6.65 -16.72
CA LYS A 144 1.88 -7.92 -16.35
C LYS A 144 2.97 -7.73 -15.30
N LYS A 145 3.76 -6.65 -15.40
CA LYS A 145 4.82 -6.37 -14.43
C LYS A 145 4.22 -6.00 -13.08
N VAL A 146 3.21 -5.13 -13.05
CA VAL A 146 2.54 -4.75 -11.80
C VAL A 146 1.93 -5.96 -11.12
N PHE A 147 1.21 -6.81 -11.84
CA PHE A 147 0.62 -8.03 -11.29
C PHE A 147 1.66 -8.91 -10.57
N TRP A 148 2.77 -9.24 -11.24
CA TRP A 148 3.81 -10.10 -10.66
C TRP A 148 4.60 -9.44 -9.54
N ILE A 149 4.78 -8.11 -9.58
CA ILE A 149 5.35 -7.37 -8.44
C ILE A 149 4.41 -7.52 -7.23
N CYS A 150 3.11 -7.32 -7.40
CA CYS A 150 2.14 -7.43 -6.31
C CYS A 150 2.13 -8.84 -5.71
N VAL A 151 2.06 -9.87 -6.55
CA VAL A 151 2.13 -11.27 -6.10
C VAL A 151 3.44 -11.55 -5.38
N GLY A 152 4.58 -11.12 -5.93
CA GLY A 152 5.90 -11.32 -5.31
C GLY A 152 6.03 -10.65 -3.92
N LEU A 153 5.47 -9.46 -3.75
CA LEU A 153 5.46 -8.79 -2.44
C LEU A 153 4.58 -9.52 -1.42
N LEU A 154 3.43 -10.04 -1.83
CA LEU A 154 2.57 -10.85 -0.97
C LEU A 154 3.25 -12.17 -0.57
N GLU A 155 3.92 -12.87 -1.51
CA GLU A 155 4.72 -14.06 -1.23
C GLU A 155 5.87 -13.79 -0.25
N MET A 156 6.52 -12.62 -0.37
CA MET A 156 7.55 -12.22 0.59
C MET A 156 6.97 -11.98 1.99
N ALA A 157 5.78 -11.39 2.10
CA ALA A 157 5.11 -11.23 3.39
C ALA A 157 4.82 -12.58 4.06
N TYR A 158 4.35 -13.57 3.28
CA TYR A 158 4.23 -14.95 3.75
C TYR A 158 5.55 -15.54 4.21
N THR A 159 6.62 -15.34 3.45
CA THR A 159 7.96 -15.81 3.81
C THR A 159 8.43 -15.22 5.13
N VAL A 160 8.22 -13.92 5.36
CA VAL A 160 8.56 -13.25 6.62
C VAL A 160 7.76 -13.85 7.78
N ALA A 161 6.45 -14.08 7.62
CA ALA A 161 5.62 -14.70 8.65
C ALA A 161 6.09 -16.12 9.00
N ILE A 162 6.51 -16.91 8.01
CA ILE A 162 7.09 -18.25 8.21
C ILE A 162 8.39 -18.17 9.01
N LEU A 163 9.29 -17.24 8.65
CA LEU A 163 10.55 -17.04 9.37
C LEU A 163 10.31 -16.60 10.82
N MET A 164 9.34 -15.72 11.06
CA MET A 164 8.92 -15.33 12.42
C MET A 164 8.33 -16.51 13.20
N GLY A 165 7.53 -17.36 12.56
CA GLY A 165 7.05 -18.59 13.20
C GLY A 165 8.18 -19.55 13.58
N ALA A 166 9.23 -19.63 12.75
CA ALA A 166 10.37 -20.52 12.99
C ALA A 166 11.19 -20.15 14.23
N THR A 167 11.21 -18.87 14.62
CA THR A 167 11.90 -18.39 15.83
C THR A 167 11.13 -18.65 17.12
N SER A 168 9.86 -19.04 17.05
CA SER A 168 9.04 -19.38 18.24
C SER A 168 9.65 -20.53 19.05
N THR A 169 9.53 -20.48 20.37
CA THR A 169 9.94 -21.59 21.26
C THR A 169 8.86 -22.66 21.41
N SER A 170 7.60 -22.33 21.08
CA SER A 170 6.47 -23.23 21.22
C SER A 170 6.28 -24.08 19.96
N LEU A 171 6.52 -25.38 20.05
CA LEU A 171 6.42 -26.31 18.90
C LEU A 171 5.05 -26.28 18.21
N TRP A 172 3.97 -26.16 18.98
CA TRP A 172 2.61 -26.10 18.43
C TRP A 172 2.39 -24.85 17.57
N SER A 173 2.70 -23.67 18.11
CA SER A 173 2.54 -22.40 17.38
C SER A 173 3.53 -22.30 16.23
N LYS A 174 4.78 -22.72 16.43
CA LYS A 174 5.78 -22.85 15.35
C LYS A 174 5.23 -23.67 14.18
N THR A 175 4.74 -24.87 14.46
CA THR A 175 4.28 -25.79 13.41
C THR A 175 3.07 -25.22 12.68
N LEU A 176 2.07 -24.72 13.42
CA LEU A 176 0.87 -24.13 12.81
C LEU A 176 1.17 -22.88 11.98
N THR A 177 2.03 -21.99 12.48
CA THR A 177 2.41 -20.78 11.76
C THR A 177 3.18 -21.13 10.48
N ILE A 178 4.19 -22.01 10.55
CA ILE A 178 4.96 -22.40 9.36
C ILE A 178 4.06 -23.09 8.34
N VAL A 179 3.31 -24.11 8.75
CA VAL A 179 2.48 -24.90 7.84
C VAL A 179 1.34 -24.06 7.27
N GLY A 180 0.64 -23.30 8.11
CA GLY A 180 -0.49 -22.46 7.71
C GLY A 180 -0.10 -21.43 6.66
N HIS A 181 0.93 -20.63 6.92
CA HIS A 181 1.39 -19.60 5.98
C HIS A 181 2.01 -20.22 4.71
N SER A 182 2.68 -21.37 4.81
CA SER A 182 3.20 -22.07 3.61
C SER A 182 2.07 -22.56 2.71
N ILE A 183 0.96 -23.04 3.29
CA ILE A 183 -0.22 -23.45 2.52
C ILE A 183 -0.85 -22.23 1.85
N LEU A 184 -1.07 -21.14 2.57
CA LEU A 184 -1.68 -19.93 2.00
C LEU A 184 -0.84 -19.32 0.88
N ALA A 185 0.50 -19.27 1.06
CA ALA A 185 1.45 -18.88 0.01
C ALA A 185 1.34 -19.78 -1.22
N ALA A 186 1.35 -21.10 -1.05
CA ALA A 186 1.21 -22.03 -2.17
C ALA A 186 -0.11 -21.86 -2.93
N ILE A 187 -1.22 -21.61 -2.21
CA ILE A 187 -2.52 -21.34 -2.84
C ILE A 187 -2.49 -20.01 -3.60
N LEU A 188 -1.90 -18.95 -3.03
CA LEU A 188 -1.75 -17.66 -3.70
C LEU A 188 -0.95 -17.81 -5.00
N TRP A 189 0.24 -18.40 -4.92
CA TRP A 189 1.11 -18.65 -6.06
C TRP A 189 0.43 -19.46 -7.17
N SER A 190 -0.21 -20.57 -6.80
CA SER A 190 -0.93 -21.41 -7.76
C SER A 190 -2.09 -20.66 -8.43
N SER A 191 -2.83 -19.88 -7.65
CA SER A 191 -3.96 -19.11 -8.18
C SER A 191 -3.46 -18.01 -9.12
N ALA A 192 -2.37 -17.33 -8.77
CA ALA A 192 -1.78 -16.25 -9.57
C ALA A 192 -1.35 -16.70 -10.97
N GLN A 193 -0.82 -17.93 -11.11
CA GLN A 193 -0.42 -18.48 -12.41
C GLN A 193 -1.59 -18.67 -13.39
N SER A 194 -2.81 -18.84 -12.87
CA SER A 194 -4.01 -19.11 -13.67
C SER A 194 -4.75 -17.85 -14.12
N VAL A 195 -4.32 -16.66 -13.67
CA VAL A 195 -5.05 -15.40 -13.93
C VAL A 195 -4.82 -14.94 -15.37
N ASP A 196 -5.91 -14.89 -16.13
CA ASP A 196 -5.92 -14.22 -17.43
C ASP A 196 -5.96 -12.70 -17.24
N LEU A 197 -4.81 -12.07 -17.46
CA LEU A 197 -4.67 -10.61 -17.39
C LEU A 197 -5.41 -9.88 -18.51
N THR A 198 -5.86 -10.53 -19.58
CA THR A 198 -6.67 -9.82 -20.59
C THR A 198 -8.12 -9.63 -20.14
N SER A 199 -8.57 -10.39 -19.14
CA SER A 199 -9.94 -10.37 -18.63
C SER A 199 -10.06 -9.53 -17.36
N LYS A 200 -10.76 -8.39 -17.45
CA LYS A 200 -11.07 -7.55 -16.27
C LYS A 200 -11.77 -8.34 -15.17
N ALA A 201 -12.71 -9.21 -15.54
CA ALA A 201 -13.43 -10.07 -14.61
C ALA A 201 -12.51 -11.06 -13.87
N ALA A 202 -11.53 -11.64 -14.58
CA ALA A 202 -10.56 -12.55 -13.95
C ALA A 202 -9.68 -11.81 -12.93
N ILE A 203 -9.23 -10.60 -13.25
CA ILE A 203 -8.42 -9.76 -12.36
C ILE A 203 -9.22 -9.35 -11.12
N THR A 204 -10.44 -8.86 -11.29
CA THR A 204 -11.32 -8.52 -10.16
C THR A 204 -11.63 -9.74 -9.30
N SER A 205 -11.86 -10.90 -9.90
CA SER A 205 -12.09 -12.15 -9.17
C SER A 205 -10.85 -12.55 -8.35
N PHE A 206 -9.66 -12.44 -8.94
CA PHE A 206 -8.40 -12.70 -8.25
C PHE A 206 -8.14 -11.70 -7.11
N TYR A 207 -8.44 -10.42 -7.30
CA TYR A 207 -8.39 -9.41 -6.24
C TYR A 207 -9.33 -9.77 -5.07
N MET A 208 -10.57 -10.17 -5.35
CA MET A 208 -11.50 -10.64 -4.32
C MET A 208 -11.03 -11.93 -3.65
N PHE A 209 -10.30 -12.78 -4.37
CA PHE A 209 -9.66 -13.96 -3.79
C PHE A 209 -8.54 -13.58 -2.81
N ILE A 210 -7.71 -12.59 -3.12
CA ILE A 210 -6.69 -12.05 -2.19
C ILE A 210 -7.34 -11.57 -0.89
N TRP A 211 -8.49 -10.89 -0.96
CA TRP A 211 -9.24 -10.51 0.25
C TRP A 211 -9.63 -11.71 1.12
N LYS A 212 -10.02 -12.83 0.51
CA LYS A 212 -10.34 -14.06 1.26
C LYS A 212 -9.11 -14.62 1.98
N LEU A 213 -7.93 -14.56 1.33
CA LEU A 213 -6.67 -14.94 1.98
C LEU A 213 -6.36 -14.03 3.17
N PHE A 214 -6.51 -12.71 3.02
CA PHE A 214 -6.38 -11.77 4.14
C PHE A 214 -7.34 -12.10 5.30
N TYR A 215 -8.58 -12.47 5.02
CA TYR A 215 -9.49 -12.90 6.08
C TYR A 215 -9.05 -14.21 6.75
N ALA A 216 -8.45 -15.13 6.00
CA ALA A 216 -7.89 -16.36 6.55
C ALA A 216 -6.70 -16.10 7.50
N GLU A 217 -5.91 -15.04 7.25
CA GLU A 217 -4.80 -14.64 8.14
C GLU A 217 -5.27 -14.33 9.56
N TYR A 218 -6.49 -13.83 9.77
CA TYR A 218 -7.00 -13.55 11.12
C TYR A 218 -7.04 -14.80 12.01
N LEU A 219 -7.07 -16.00 11.42
CA LEU A 219 -6.98 -17.26 12.16
C LEU A 219 -5.53 -17.61 12.56
N LEU A 220 -4.55 -17.17 11.77
CA LEU A 220 -3.13 -17.53 11.94
C LEU A 220 -2.34 -16.47 12.73
N ILE A 221 -2.69 -15.19 12.62
CA ILE A 221 -2.01 -14.08 13.30
C ILE A 221 -1.85 -14.30 14.82
N PRO A 222 -2.86 -14.76 15.59
CA PRO A 222 -2.70 -15.02 17.02
C PRO A 222 -1.70 -16.13 17.38
N LEU A 223 -1.27 -16.92 16.39
CA LEU A 223 -0.33 -18.03 16.55
C LEU A 223 1.12 -17.61 16.29
N VAL A 224 1.36 -16.40 15.80
CA VAL A 224 2.71 -15.82 15.66
C VAL A 224 3.13 -15.27 17.03
N ARG A 225 3.93 -16.05 17.77
CA ARG A 225 4.38 -15.74 19.13
C ARG A 225 5.75 -16.31 19.43
#